data_AF-A0A9J5Y3N6-F1
#
_entry.id   AF-A0A9J5Y3N6-F1
#
_cell.length_a   1.000
_cell.length_b   1.000
_cell.length_c   1.000
_cell.angle_alpha   90.00
_cell.angle_beta   90.00
_cell.angle_gamma   90.00
#
_symmetry.space_group_name_H-M   'P 1'
#
loop_
_entity.id
_entity.type
_entity.pdbx_description
1 polymer ?
#
loop_
_entity_poly.entity_id
_entity_poly.type
_entity_poly.pdbx_seq_one_letter_code
_entity_poly.pdbx_strand_id
1 'polypeptide(L)'
;MENFKKNDSHVLLMSFPMLGHINPCLHFAKRLVNLGVQVTYCTSLSDGYDGNYKESFDEYHLFYNSVKIYGSEFVFNMVSEHTKKNYGFTRIIYTTLMAWVGSVAKSINVPSTFFWI
;
A
#
# COMPACT_ATOMS: atom_id res chain seq x y z
N MET A 1 -10.09 31.26 14.57
CA MET A 1 -9.55 29.88 14.45
C MET A 1 -10.31 29.24 13.31
N GLU A 2 -9.66 29.10 12.16
CA GLU A 2 -10.31 28.56 10.96
C GLU A 2 -10.67 27.09 11.20
N ASN A 3 -11.96 26.77 10.98
CA ASN A 3 -12.44 25.40 10.99
C ASN A 3 -11.84 24.70 9.77
N PHE A 4 -10.73 23.98 9.95
CA PHE A 4 -10.22 23.06 8.95
C PHE A 4 -11.34 22.06 8.62
N LYS A 5 -11.94 22.18 7.43
CA LYS A 5 -12.76 21.11 6.85
C LYS A 5 -11.90 19.85 6.91
N LYS A 6 -12.36 18.85 7.65
CA LYS A 6 -11.76 17.52 7.65
C LYS A 6 -11.68 17.08 6.19
N ASN A 7 -10.48 16.96 5.66
CA ASN A 7 -10.27 16.56 4.28
C ASN A 7 -10.69 15.08 4.21
N ASP A 8 -11.73 14.76 3.46
CA ASP A 8 -12.19 13.37 3.26
C ASP A 8 -11.19 12.53 2.44
N SER A 9 -10.02 13.11 2.12
CA SER A 9 -8.91 12.47 1.43
C SER A 9 -8.22 11.45 2.34
N HIS A 10 -8.62 10.19 2.20
CA HIS A 10 -7.95 9.04 2.80
C HIS A 10 -7.12 8.29 1.74
N VAL A 11 -5.82 8.15 1.98
CA VAL A 11 -4.85 7.52 1.08
C VAL A 11 -4.30 6.24 1.69
N LEU A 12 -4.23 5.18 0.90
CA LEU A 12 -3.46 3.98 1.21
C LEU A 12 -2.08 4.09 0.55
N LEU A 13 -0.99 4.06 1.34
CA LEU A 13 0.38 4.04 0.84
C LEU A 13 1.02 2.67 1.07
N MET A 14 1.31 1.96 -0.02
CA MET A 14 1.92 0.63 -0.04
C MET A 14 3.42 0.72 -0.39
N SER A 15 4.28 0.28 0.53
CA SER A 15 5.72 0.22 0.32
C SER A 15 6.26 -1.18 0.57
N PHE A 16 7.31 -1.56 -0.16
CA PHE A 16 8.01 -2.82 0.09
C PHE A 16 8.94 -2.69 1.31
N PRO A 17 9.04 -3.70 2.19
CA PRO A 17 9.78 -3.59 3.45
C PRO A 17 11.29 -3.81 3.25
N MET A 18 11.92 -2.93 2.47
CA MET A 18 13.38 -2.92 2.27
C MET A 18 13.96 -1.56 2.64
N LEU A 19 15.19 -1.54 3.19
CA LEU A 19 15.82 -0.36 3.80
C LEU A 19 15.84 0.90 2.91
N GLY A 20 15.87 0.75 1.58
CA GLY A 20 15.83 1.87 0.64
C GLY A 20 14.44 2.50 0.43
N HIS A 21 13.35 1.78 0.72
CA HIS A 21 12.00 2.21 0.39
C HIS A 21 11.24 2.84 1.56
N ILE A 22 11.46 2.33 2.79
CA ILE A 22 10.66 2.74 3.96
C ILE A 22 10.89 4.22 4.30
N ASN A 23 12.13 4.68 4.33
CA ASN A 23 12.45 6.05 4.77
C ASN A 23 11.88 7.12 3.83
N PRO A 24 12.07 7.04 2.49
CA PRO A 24 11.41 7.95 1.55
C PRO A 24 9.88 7.91 1.66
N CYS A 25 9.28 6.72 1.76
CA CYS A 25 7.83 6.58 1.92
C CYS A 25 7.31 7.18 3.22
N LEU A 26 8.01 7.00 4.33
CA LEU A 26 7.62 7.56 5.61
C LEU A 26 7.72 9.09 5.62
N HIS A 27 8.77 9.66 5.02
CA HIS A 27 8.89 11.10 4.84
C HIS A 27 7.78 11.66 3.95
N PHE A 28 7.46 10.96 2.87
CA PHE A 28 6.34 11.32 2.01
C PHE A 28 4.99 11.25 2.76
N ALA A 29 4.74 10.19 3.53
CA ALA A 29 3.55 10.05 4.36
C ALA A 29 3.40 11.19 5.37
N LYS A 30 4.48 11.57 6.06
CA LYS A 30 4.49 12.71 6.99
C LYS A 30 4.09 14.01 6.29
N ARG A 31 4.56 14.25 5.07
CA ARG A 31 4.18 15.43 4.28
C ARG A 31 2.69 15.42 3.93
N LEU A 32 2.13 14.26 3.55
CA LEU A 32 0.69 14.13 3.28
C LEU A 32 -0.15 14.43 4.53
N VAL A 33 0.24 13.89 5.69
CA VAL A 33 -0.43 14.17 6.97
C VAL A 33 -0.40 15.66 7.31
N ASN A 34 0.73 16.33 7.09
CA ASN A 34 0.86 17.78 7.31
C ASN A 34 -0.02 18.62 6.36
N LEU A 35 -0.41 18.05 5.20
CA LEU A 35 -1.38 18.65 4.27
C LEU A 35 -2.84 18.32 4.64
N GLY A 36 -3.07 17.67 5.79
CA GLY A 36 -4.40 17.28 6.26
C GLY A 36 -4.95 16.03 5.59
N VAL A 37 -4.13 15.26 4.86
CA VAL A 37 -4.53 13.99 4.24
C VAL A 37 -4.42 12.87 5.26
N GLN A 38 -5.46 12.05 5.39
CA GLN A 38 -5.37 10.84 6.19
C GLN A 38 -4.57 9.77 5.43
N VAL A 39 -3.58 9.17 6.08
CA VAL A 39 -2.72 8.15 5.46
C VAL A 39 -2.80 6.85 6.24
N THR A 40 -3.16 5.76 5.56
CA THR A 40 -2.89 4.40 6.01
C THR A 40 -1.60 3.95 5.34
N TYR A 41 -0.55 3.72 6.14
CA TYR A 41 0.74 3.26 5.64
C TYR A 41 0.89 1.75 5.87
N CYS A 42 1.19 1.01 4.81
CA CYS A 42 1.34 -0.44 4.85
C CYS A 42 2.70 -0.85 4.25
N THR A 43 3.47 -1.61 5.02
CA THR A 43 4.87 -1.97 4.72
C THR A 43 5.09 -3.48 4.64
N SER A 44 4.42 -4.24 5.50
CA SER A 44 4.64 -5.68 5.64
C SER A 44 3.36 -6.43 5.30
N LEU A 45 3.43 -7.24 4.25
CA LEU A 45 2.46 -8.28 3.97
C LEU A 45 3.13 -9.60 4.35
N SER A 46 2.50 -10.36 5.24
CA SER A 46 2.88 -11.76 5.41
C SER A 46 2.40 -12.50 4.17
N ASP A 47 3.30 -13.20 3.50
CA ASP A 47 2.98 -14.12 2.42
C ASP A 47 2.49 -15.48 2.94
N GLY A 48 2.40 -15.64 4.28
CA GLY A 48 1.96 -16.87 4.93
C GLY A 48 2.94 -18.04 4.80
N TYR A 49 4.15 -17.79 4.31
CA TYR A 49 5.15 -18.84 4.09
C TYR A 49 5.89 -19.18 5.39
N ASP A 50 5.78 -20.44 5.82
CA ASP A 50 6.43 -21.00 7.02
C ASP A 50 7.75 -21.71 6.71
N GLY A 51 8.13 -21.78 5.43
CA GLY A 51 9.38 -22.38 5.00
C GLY A 51 10.58 -21.54 5.43
N ASN A 52 11.68 -22.22 5.74
CA ASN A 52 12.96 -21.58 6.05
C ASN A 52 13.50 -20.87 4.80
N TYR A 53 13.10 -19.62 4.57
CA TYR A 53 13.58 -18.78 3.47
C TYR A 53 15.11 -18.76 3.46
N LYS A 54 15.70 -19.25 2.36
CA LYS A 54 17.17 -19.36 2.24
C LYS A 54 17.74 -18.28 1.32
N GLU A 55 17.22 -17.05 1.39
CA GLU A 55 17.79 -15.85 0.75
C GLU A 55 18.49 -16.08 -0.61
N SER A 56 17.88 -16.90 -1.48
CA SER A 56 18.43 -17.24 -2.78
C SER A 56 17.69 -16.46 -3.86
N PHE A 57 18.39 -16.09 -4.92
CA PHE A 57 17.80 -15.32 -6.02
C PHE A 57 16.67 -16.10 -6.72
N ASP A 58 16.80 -17.43 -6.78
CA ASP A 58 15.80 -18.33 -7.36
C ASP A 58 14.50 -18.36 -6.53
N GLU A 59 14.59 -18.21 -5.20
CA GLU A 59 13.44 -18.18 -4.29
C GLU A 59 12.72 -16.81 -4.28
N TYR A 60 13.39 -15.73 -4.69
CA TYR A 60 12.77 -14.39 -4.74
C TYR A 60 11.52 -14.36 -5.62
N HIS A 61 11.53 -15.06 -6.76
CA HIS A 61 10.37 -15.10 -7.66
C HIS A 61 9.17 -15.81 -7.03
N LEU A 62 9.42 -16.86 -6.23
CA LEU A 62 8.38 -17.58 -5.51
C LEU A 62 7.80 -16.71 -4.40
N PHE A 63 8.67 -16.11 -3.59
CA PHE A 63 8.30 -15.13 -2.56
C PHE A 63 7.48 -13.98 -3.16
N TYR A 64 7.96 -13.37 -4.23
CA TYR A 64 7.28 -12.24 -4.88
C TYR A 64 5.91 -12.64 -5.46
N ASN A 65 5.78 -13.85 -6.02
CA ASN A 65 4.48 -14.37 -6.45
C ASN A 65 3.53 -14.57 -5.28
N SER A 66 3.99 -15.12 -4.15
CA SER A 66 3.18 -15.26 -2.94
C SER A 66 2.72 -13.89 -2.42
N VAL A 67 3.65 -12.93 -2.28
CA VAL A 67 3.32 -11.54 -1.91
C VAL A 67 2.31 -10.92 -2.86
N LYS A 68 2.45 -11.15 -4.17
CA LYS A 68 1.49 -10.64 -5.16
C LYS A 68 0.11 -11.27 -4.98
N ILE A 69 0.01 -12.60 -4.82
CA ILE A 69 -1.26 -13.33 -4.69
C ILE A 69 -1.97 -12.92 -3.40
N TYR A 70 -1.33 -13.15 -2.26
CA TYR A 70 -1.92 -12.89 -0.94
C TYR A 70 -2.06 -11.38 -0.67
N GLY A 71 -1.12 -10.58 -1.14
CA GLY A 71 -1.19 -9.13 -1.06
C GLY A 71 -2.34 -8.55 -1.88
N SER A 72 -2.62 -9.09 -3.07
CA SER A 72 -3.75 -8.65 -3.88
C SER A 72 -5.08 -8.92 -3.19
N GLU A 73 -5.23 -10.12 -2.62
CA GLU A 73 -6.40 -10.49 -1.83
C GLU A 73 -6.57 -9.60 -0.59
N PHE A 74 -5.47 -9.36 0.16
CA PHE A 74 -5.48 -8.48 1.32
C PHE A 74 -5.90 -7.05 0.95
N VAL A 75 -5.29 -6.44 -0.08
CA VAL A 75 -5.62 -5.08 -0.52
C VAL A 75 -7.07 -5.00 -0.98
N PHE A 76 -7.53 -5.97 -1.77
CA PHE A 76 -8.92 -6.04 -2.24
C PHE A 76 -9.91 -6.07 -1.06
N ASN A 77 -9.68 -6.97 -0.10
CA ASN A 77 -10.53 -7.13 1.07
C ASN A 77 -10.52 -5.87 1.93
N MET A 78 -9.34 -5.33 2.24
CA MET A 78 -9.18 -4.13 3.06
C MET A 78 -9.93 -2.93 2.46
N VAL A 79 -9.74 -2.66 1.16
CA VAL A 79 -10.38 -1.51 0.50
C VAL A 79 -11.90 -1.71 0.40
N SER A 80 -12.34 -2.93 0.10
CA SER A 80 -13.78 -3.26 0.01
C SER A 80 -14.48 -3.08 1.36
N GLU A 81 -13.88 -3.54 2.45
CA GLU A 81 -14.45 -3.41 3.80
C GLU A 81 -14.49 -1.95 4.29
N HIS A 82 -13.45 -1.18 3.97
CA HIS A 82 -13.41 0.25 4.26
C HIS A 82 -14.49 1.04 3.52
N THR A 83 -14.75 0.66 2.27
CA THR A 83 -15.82 1.27 1.45
C THR A 83 -17.20 1.04 2.06
N LYS A 84 -17.49 -0.18 2.53
CA LYS A 84 -18.78 -0.52 3.18
C LYS A 84 -19.05 0.31 4.44
N LYS A 85 -18.00 0.76 5.14
CA LYS A 85 -18.10 1.54 6.39
C LYS A 85 -18.17 3.05 6.15
N ASN A 86 -18.41 3.51 4.91
CA ASN A 86 -18.30 4.93 4.51
C ASN A 86 -16.92 5.54 4.84
N TYR A 87 -15.87 4.71 4.80
CA TYR A 87 -14.50 5.09 5.11
C TYR A 87 -13.56 4.67 3.97
N GLY A 88 -13.96 5.02 2.75
CA GLY A 88 -13.30 4.58 1.52
C GLY A 88 -11.99 5.30 1.24
N PHE A 89 -11.03 4.57 0.67
CA PHE A 89 -9.80 5.17 0.17
C PHE A 89 -10.06 5.96 -1.10
N THR A 90 -9.67 7.23 -1.10
CA THR A 90 -9.76 8.12 -2.27
C THR A 90 -8.64 7.87 -3.28
N ARG A 91 -7.53 7.28 -2.83
CA ARG A 91 -6.36 6.98 -3.67
C ARG A 91 -5.50 5.89 -3.06
N ILE A 92 -4.87 5.09 -3.93
CA ILE A 92 -3.84 4.12 -3.55
C ILE A 92 -2.50 4.55 -4.15
N ILE A 93 -1.48 4.72 -3.32
CA ILE A 93 -0.11 5.05 -3.73
C ILE A 93 0.75 3.81 -3.53
N TYR A 94 1.53 3.42 -4.53
CA TYR A 94 2.39 2.24 -4.47
C TYR A 94 3.78 2.51 -5.05
N THR A 95 4.76 1.74 -4.59
CA THR A 95 6.18 1.85 -4.97
C THR A 95 6.58 0.85 -6.05
N THR A 96 7.81 0.95 -6.58
CA THR A 96 8.36 0.15 -7.70
C THR A 96 8.16 -1.35 -7.54
N LEU A 97 8.48 -1.90 -6.37
CA LEU A 97 8.31 -3.32 -6.09
C LEU A 97 6.86 -3.73 -5.84
N MET A 98 5.94 -2.78 -5.68
CA MET A 98 4.51 -3.03 -5.43
C MET A 98 3.64 -2.76 -6.66
N ALA A 99 4.20 -2.87 -7.88
CA ALA A 99 3.50 -2.51 -9.12
C ALA A 99 2.15 -3.26 -9.33
N TRP A 100 2.02 -4.48 -8.80
CA TRP A 100 0.78 -5.26 -8.85
C TRP A 100 -0.40 -4.58 -8.13
N VAL A 101 -0.13 -3.71 -7.15
CA VAL A 101 -1.15 -2.93 -6.43
C VAL A 101 -1.93 -2.02 -7.40
N GLY A 102 -1.27 -1.50 -8.44
CA GLY A 102 -1.94 -0.70 -9.46
C GLY A 102 -3.03 -1.47 -10.21
N SER A 103 -2.81 -2.77 -10.46
CA SER A 103 -3.81 -3.66 -11.08
C SER A 103 -5.00 -3.91 -10.17
N VAL A 104 -4.75 -4.11 -8.87
CA VAL A 104 -5.81 -4.29 -7.85
C VAL A 104 -6.62 -3.01 -7.69
N ALA A 105 -5.98 -1.85 -7.60
CA ALA A 105 -6.65 -0.56 -7.52
C ALA A 105 -7.59 -0.32 -8.72
N LYS A 106 -7.13 -0.69 -9.93
CA LYS A 106 -7.95 -0.62 -11.15
C LYS A 106 -9.17 -1.55 -11.09
N SER A 107 -9.03 -2.79 -10.57
CA SER A 107 -10.15 -3.73 -10.52
C SER A 107 -11.26 -3.30 -9.55
N ILE A 108 -10.92 -2.54 -8.52
CA ILE A 108 -11.87 -1.98 -7.54
C ILE A 108 -12.23 -0.50 -7.80
N ASN A 109 -11.85 0.04 -8.96
CA ASN A 109 -12.16 1.38 -9.42
C ASN A 109 -11.71 2.52 -8.47
N VAL A 110 -10.55 2.33 -7.81
CA VAL A 110 -9.92 3.36 -6.97
C VAL A 110 -8.74 3.97 -7.74
N PRO A 111 -8.64 5.31 -7.84
CA PRO A 111 -7.49 5.96 -8.46
C PRO A 111 -6.18 5.53 -7.81
N SER A 112 -5.18 5.21 -8.62
CA SER A 112 -3.85 4.84 -8.12
C SER A 112 -2.77 5.80 -8.61
N THR A 113 -1.66 5.87 -7.87
CA THR A 113 -0.52 6.71 -8.20
C THR A 113 0.76 5.97 -7.90
N PHE A 114 1.62 5.95 -8.91
CA PHE A 114 2.94 5.35 -8.78
C PHE A 114 3.92 6.33 -8.14
N PHE A 115 4.62 5.89 -7.11
CA PHE A 115 5.66 6.64 -6.42
C PHE A 115 7.02 6.00 -6.69
N TRP A 116 7.79 6.60 -7.60
CA TRP A 116 9.11 6.12 -7.99
C TRP A 116 10.12 6.39 -6.87
N ILE A 117 10.55 5.32 -6.23
CA ILE A 117 11.66 5.25 -5.28
C ILE A 117 12.38 3.92 -5.40
#